data_AF-A8UU51-F1
#
_entry.id   AF-A8UU51-F1
#
_cell.length_a   1.000
_cell.length_b   1.000
_cell.length_c   1.000
_cell.angle_alpha   90.00
_cell.angle_beta   90.00
_cell.angle_gamma   90.00
#
_symmetry.space_group_name_H-M   'P 1'
#
loop_
_entity.id
_entity.type
_entity.pdbx_description
1 polymer ?
#
loop_
_entity_poly.entity_id
_entity_poly.type
_entity_poly.pdbx_seq_one_letter_code
_entity_poly.pdbx_strand_id
1 'polypeptide(L)' 'MAQKVAQDVINEKLIFDANTGKPVKEIVLENGNIRVVKESGETVEMPLNTIRGKYIKMRLEAGLSEITEPIYV' A
#
# COMPACT_ATOMS: atom_id res chain seq x y z
N MET A 1 5.25 4.93 -15.98
CA MET A 1 4.43 6.05 -15.48
C MET A 1 4.19 5.80 -14.00
N ALA A 2 4.24 6.83 -13.15
CA ALA A 2 3.94 6.71 -11.73
C ALA A 2 2.42 6.83 -11.53
N GLN A 3 1.80 5.87 -10.85
CA GLN A 3 0.38 5.89 -10.52
C GLN A 3 0.22 6.11 -9.02
N LYS A 4 -0.40 7.22 -8.63
CA LYS A 4 -0.79 7.47 -7.24
C LYS A 4 -2.12 6.80 -6.93
N VAL A 5 -2.19 6.13 -5.79
CA VAL A 5 -3.42 5.52 -5.28
C VAL A 5 -4.19 6.57 -4.49
N ALA A 6 -5.50 6.64 -4.69
CA ALA A 6 -6.35 7.57 -3.96
C ALA A 6 -6.50 7.15 -2.48
N GLN A 7 -6.62 8.13 -1.58
CA GLN A 7 -6.57 7.89 -0.13
C GLN A 7 -7.76 7.07 0.38
N ASP A 8 -8.93 7.25 -0.20
CA ASP A 8 -10.13 6.45 0.03
C ASP A 8 -9.86 4.97 -0.27
N VAL A 9 -9.23 4.67 -1.41
CA VAL A 9 -8.82 3.30 -1.76
C VAL A 9 -7.84 2.75 -0.73
N ILE A 10 -6.83 3.51 -0.31
CA ILE A 10 -5.85 3.06 0.70
C ILE A 10 -6.55 2.67 2.01
N ASN A 11 -7.49 3.51 2.47
CA ASN A 11 -8.26 3.26 3.69
C ASN A 11 -9.14 2.02 3.55
N GLU A 12 -9.84 1.87 2.42
CA GLU A 12 -10.67 0.70 2.13
C GLU A 12 -9.85 -0.59 2.00
N LYS A 13 -8.61 -0.50 1.49
CA LYS A 13 -7.71 -1.65 1.34
C LYS A 13 -7.02 -2.08 2.63
N LEU A 14 -7.24 -1.35 3.73
CA LEU A 14 -6.70 -1.62 5.07
C LEU A 14 -5.16 -1.71 5.06
N ILE A 15 -4.48 -0.76 4.40
CA ILE A 15 -3.01 -0.70 4.40
C ILE A 15 -2.56 0.30 5.47
N PHE A 16 -1.95 -0.22 6.52
CA PHE A 16 -1.60 0.50 7.75
C PHE A 16 -0.11 0.56 8.01
N ASP A 17 0.33 1.63 8.65
CA ASP A 17 1.68 1.75 9.20
C ASP A 17 1.80 0.83 10.44
N ALA A 18 2.79 -0.06 10.42
CA ALA A 18 3.04 -1.00 11.51
C ALA A 18 3.35 -0.31 12.85
N ASN A 19 3.92 0.90 12.83
CA ASN A 19 4.33 1.62 14.03
C ASN A 19 3.16 2.34 14.71
N THR A 20 2.20 2.83 13.93
CA THR A 20 1.13 3.70 14.43
C THR A 20 -0.26 3.05 14.38
N GLY A 21 -0.42 1.98 13.61
CA GLY A 21 -1.72 1.33 13.37
C GLY A 21 -2.69 2.16 12.52
N LYS A 22 -2.22 3.27 11.93
CA LYS A 22 -3.03 4.18 11.11
C LYS A 22 -2.86 3.90 9.62
N PRO A 23 -3.82 4.29 8.75
CA PRO A 23 -3.64 4.31 7.30
C PRO A 23 -2.33 4.97 6.88
N VAL A 24 -1.67 4.37 5.90
CA VAL A 24 -0.55 5.03 5.24
C VAL A 24 -1.05 6.27 4.49
N LYS A 25 -0.17 7.25 4.35
CA LYS A 25 -0.50 8.58 3.83
C LYS A 25 -0.54 8.62 2.30
N GLU A 26 0.30 7.84 1.63
CA GLU A 26 0.32 7.79 0.16
C GLU A 26 0.91 6.46 -0.30
N ILE A 27 0.39 5.93 -1.41
CA ILE A 27 0.98 4.81 -2.12
C ILE A 27 1.17 5.20 -3.57
N VAL A 28 2.38 5.00 -4.10
CA VAL A 28 2.74 5.27 -5.49
C VAL A 28 3.31 4.01 -6.12
N LEU A 29 2.74 3.60 -7.25
CA LEU A 29 3.25 2.52 -8.09
C LEU A 29 4.14 3.13 -9.18
N GLU A 30 5.44 2.86 -9.15
CA GLU A 30 6.42 3.44 -10.09
C GLU A 30 7.21 2.32 -10.78
N ASN A 31 7.00 2.13 -12.10
CA ASN A 31 7.87 1.32 -12.99
C ASN A 31 8.44 0.03 -12.37
N GLY A 32 7.60 -0.80 -11.75
CA GLY A 32 8.03 -2.08 -11.15
C GLY A 32 8.34 -2.03 -9.66
N ASN A 33 8.21 -0.86 -9.02
CA ASN A 33 8.32 -0.65 -7.58
C ASN A 33 7.01 -0.07 -7.01
N ILE A 34 6.85 -0.20 -5.70
CA ILE A 34 5.83 0.48 -4.91
C ILE A 34 6.52 1.30 -3.83
N ARG A 35 6.16 2.58 -3.74
CA ARG A 35 6.56 3.50 -2.68
C ARG A 35 5.38 3.73 -1.77
N VAL A 36 5.54 3.45 -0.49
CA VAL A 36 4.56 3.70 0.57
C VAL A 36 5.08 4.82 1.44
N VAL A 37 4.29 5.88 1.60
CA VAL A 37 4.60 7.02 2.47
C VAL A 37 3.75 6.88 3.73
N LYS A 38 4.40 6.77 4.89
CA LYS A 38 3.74 6.73 6.20
C LYS A 38 3.28 8.13 6.63
N GLU A 39 2.40 8.19 7.62
CA GLU A 39 1.97 9.46 8.24
C GLU A 39 3.16 10.29 8.77
N SER A 40 4.19 9.62 9.29
CA SER A 40 5.43 10.26 9.78
C SER A 40 6.27 10.93 8.68
N GLY A 41 5.97 10.66 7.40
CA GLY A 41 6.80 11.04 6.26
C GLY A 41 7.89 10.03 5.91
N GLU A 42 8.04 8.95 6.67
CA GLU A 42 8.92 7.83 6.31
C GLU A 42 8.42 7.15 5.03
N THR A 43 9.34 6.89 4.10
CA THR A 43 9.07 6.20 2.85
C THR A 43 9.65 4.80 2.84
N VAL A 44 8.81 3.82 2.52
CA VAL A 44 9.21 2.44 2.27
C VAL A 44 9.06 2.16 0.79
N GLU A 45 10.18 1.85 0.13
CA GLU A 45 10.19 1.43 -1.27
C GLU A 45 10.45 -0.06 -1.35
N MET A 46 9.65 -0.77 -2.15
CA MET A 46 9.88 -2.18 -2.41
C MET A 46 9.58 -2.55 -3.86
N PRO A 47 10.34 -3.48 -4.47
CA PRO A 47 10.03 -3.95 -5.81
C PRO A 47 8.75 -4.80 -5.85
N LEU A 48 7.95 -4.61 -6.89
CA LEU A 48 6.73 -5.37 -7.16
C LEU A 48 7.01 -6.84 -7.52
N ASN A 49 8.26 -7.24 -7.75
CA ASN A 49 8.61 -8.65 -7.96
C ASN A 49 8.81 -9.42 -6.65
N THR A 50 8.93 -8.73 -5.51
CA THR A 50 9.02 -9.34 -4.18
C THR A 50 7.65 -9.83 -3.71
N ILE A 51 7.61 -10.79 -2.78
CA ILE A 51 6.35 -11.30 -2.21
C ILE A 51 5.51 -10.14 -1.63
N ARG A 52 6.15 -9.25 -0.87
CA ARG A 52 5.47 -8.12 -0.22
C ARG A 52 4.94 -7.11 -1.24
N GLY A 53 5.74 -6.76 -2.24
CA GLY A 53 5.30 -5.85 -3.32
C GLY A 53 4.15 -6.43 -4.15
N LYS A 54 4.21 -7.73 -4.49
CA LYS A 54 3.10 -8.42 -5.18
C LYS A 54 1.83 -8.41 -4.35
N TYR A 55 1.94 -8.68 -3.05
CA TYR A 55 0.78 -8.75 -2.15
C TYR A 55 0.07 -7.40 -2.01
N ILE A 56 0.82 -6.31 -1.83
CA ILE A 56 0.24 -4.97 -1.77
C ILE A 56 -0.42 -4.61 -3.10
N LYS A 57 0.24 -4.89 -4.24
CA LYS A 57 -0.36 -4.64 -5.55
C LYS A 57 -1.66 -5.42 -5.74
N MET A 58 -1.66 -6.72 -5.44
CA MET A 58 -2.86 -7.55 -5.50
C MET A 58 -3.97 -7.00 -4.60
N ARG A 59 -3.64 -6.54 -3.39
CA ARG A 59 -4.62 -5.93 -2.49
C ARG A 59 -5.25 -4.67 -3.08
N LEU A 60 -4.45 -3.82 -3.72
CA LEU A 60 -4.93 -2.61 -4.38
C LEU A 60 -5.88 -2.91 -5.54
N GLU A 61 -5.66 -4.03 -6.25
CA GLU A 61 -6.45 -4.47 -7.40
C GLU A 61 -7.66 -5.37 -7.00
N ALA A 62 -7.63 -6.00 -5.81
CA ALA A 62 -8.64 -6.94 -5.33
C ALA A 62 -10.00 -6.28 -5.01
N GLY A 63 -11.08 -7.04 -5.07
CA GLY A 63 -12.42 -6.56 -4.66
C GLY A 63 -12.52 -6.37 -3.14
N LEU A 64 -13.40 -5.46 -2.67
CA LEU A 64 -13.57 -5.22 -1.22
C LEU A 64 -14.02 -6.46 -0.43
N SER A 65 -14.78 -7.36 -1.07
CA SER A 65 -15.23 -8.63 -0.48
C SER A 65 -14.11 -9.63 -0.21
N GLU A 66 -12.92 -9.42 -0.76
CA GLU A 66 -11.78 -10.33 -0.65
C GLU A 66 -10.80 -9.91 0.46
N ILE A 67 -11.11 -8.84 1.19
CA ILE A 67 -10.22 -8.21 2.17
C ILE A 67 -10.67 -8.60 3.57
N THR A 68 -9.92 -9.51 4.19
CA THR A 68 -10.24 -10.03 5.52
C THR A 68 -9.33 -9.47 6.62
N GLU A 69 -8.12 -9.03 6.27
CA GLU A 69 -7.11 -8.60 7.26
C GLU A 69 -6.28 -7.40 6.78
N PRO A 70 -5.85 -6.51 7.69
CA PRO A 70 -5.00 -5.37 7.35
C PRO A 70 -3.58 -5.77 6.93
N ILE A 71 -2.99 -4.99 6.03
CA ILE A 71 -1.56 -5.10 5.70
C ILE A 71 -0.82 -4.06 6.51
N TYR A 72 0.18 -4.50 7.29
CA TYR A 72 1.08 -3.60 8.00
C TYR A 72 2.38 -3.40 7.19
N VAL A 73 2.80 -2.15 7.04
CA VAL A 73 3.99 -1.71 6.29
C VAL A 73 4.91 -0.85 7.14
#